data_AF-A0A9Q4L6I8-F1
#
_entry.id   AF-A0A9Q4L6I8-F1
#
_cell.length_a   1.000
_cell.length_b   1.000
_cell.length_c   1.000
_cell.angle_alpha   90.00
_cell.angle_beta   90.00
_cell.angle_gamma   90.00
#
_symmetry.space_group_name_H-M   'P 1'
#
loop_
_entity.id
_entity.type
_entity.pdbx_description
1 polymer ?
#
loop_
_entity_poly.entity_id
_entity_poly.type
_entity_poly.pdbx_seq_one_letter_code
_entity_poly.pdbx_strand_id
1 'polypeptide(L)'
;MSQQQSPTDVSVDAIPVDVTNTQSGEVDPAEVPEEIESITRGLAGEQPPTNPLVVLKAARWWYIHGKGGTDPAFQWAIEWVRHLATDTPSDVERFDAFLEYLVTVGFADEKAALR
;
A
#
# COMPACT_ATOMS: atom_id res chain seq x y z
N MET A 1 27.47 -30.74 -8.48
CA MET A 1 27.67 -29.60 -9.40
C MET A 1 26.95 -28.42 -8.78
N SER A 2 27.70 -27.50 -8.19
CA SER A 2 27.17 -26.29 -7.54
C SER A 2 26.85 -25.27 -8.62
N GLN A 3 25.57 -24.93 -8.78
CA GLN A 3 25.19 -23.76 -9.56
C GLN A 3 25.58 -22.53 -8.72
N GLN A 4 26.66 -21.85 -9.12
CA GLN A 4 26.99 -20.54 -8.60
C GLN A 4 25.85 -19.59 -9.00
N GLN A 5 25.13 -19.09 -8.00
CA GLN A 5 24.16 -18.00 -8.20
C GLN A 5 24.92 -16.78 -8.71
N SER A 6 24.45 -16.23 -9.82
CA SER A 6 24.96 -14.98 -10.39
C SER A 6 24.72 -13.83 -9.42
N PRO A 7 25.63 -12.84 -9.31
CA PRO A 7 25.50 -11.71 -8.37
C PRO A 7 24.34 -10.75 -8.67
N THR A 8 23.56 -11.00 -9.72
CA THR A 8 22.39 -10.22 -10.14
C THR A 8 21.06 -10.89 -9.76
N ASP A 9 21.10 -12.08 -9.15
CA ASP A 9 19.90 -12.83 -8.77
C ASP A 9 19.50 -12.47 -7.32
N VAL A 10 18.42 -11.70 -7.18
CA VAL A 10 17.81 -11.42 -5.87
C VAL A 10 16.82 -12.55 -5.59
N SER A 11 17.11 -13.35 -4.57
CA SER A 11 16.18 -14.35 -4.04
C SER A 11 14.93 -13.62 -3.54
N VAL A 12 13.78 -13.86 -4.17
CA VAL A 12 12.49 -13.51 -3.58
C VAL A 12 12.24 -14.57 -2.51
N ASP A 13 12.51 -14.24 -1.25
CA ASP A 13 12.25 -15.10 -0.11
C ASP A 13 10.84 -15.71 -0.21
N ALA A 14 10.71 -17.00 0.15
CA ALA A 14 9.41 -17.62 0.35
C ALA A 14 8.64 -16.73 1.34
N ILE A 15 7.51 -16.16 0.94
CA ILE A 15 6.78 -15.19 1.76
C ILE A 15 5.97 -15.99 2.79
N PRO A 16 6.38 -16.12 4.07
CA PRO A 16 5.47 -16.62 5.09
C PRO A 16 4.36 -15.57 5.25
N VAL A 17 3.15 -15.93 4.84
CA VAL A 17 1.96 -15.12 5.10
C VAL A 17 1.25 -15.77 6.28
N ASP A 18 1.39 -15.16 7.45
CA ASP A 18 0.59 -15.53 8.60
C ASP A 18 -0.82 -14.96 8.46
N VAL A 19 -1.70 -15.75 7.84
CA VAL A 19 -3.13 -15.41 7.68
C VAL A 19 -3.91 -15.38 9.00
N THR A 20 -3.30 -15.75 10.14
CA THR A 20 -3.90 -15.55 11.46
C THR A 20 -3.58 -14.18 12.08
N ASN A 21 -2.66 -13.44 11.47
CA ASN A 21 -2.20 -12.11 11.90
C ASN A 21 -2.76 -10.96 11.04
N THR A 22 -3.77 -11.18 10.19
CA THR A 22 -4.60 -10.07 9.70
C THR A 22 -5.23 -9.41 10.91
N GLN A 23 -4.60 -8.36 11.42
CA GLN A 23 -5.05 -7.65 12.60
C GLN A 23 -6.42 -7.07 12.28
N SER A 24 -7.44 -7.71 12.83
CA SER A 24 -8.85 -7.36 12.64
C SER A 24 -9.24 -6.01 13.28
N GLY A 25 -8.31 -5.26 13.87
CA GLY A 25 -8.59 -4.06 14.64
C GLY A 25 -7.65 -2.95 14.23
N GLU A 26 -8.21 -1.76 14.07
CA GLU A 26 -7.56 -0.45 13.95
C GLU A 26 -6.02 -0.45 13.94
N VAL A 27 -5.45 0.04 12.84
CA VAL A 27 -4.01 0.27 12.71
C VAL A 27 -3.60 1.45 13.59
N ASP A 28 -2.65 1.25 14.49
CA ASP A 28 -1.97 2.36 15.18
C ASP A 28 -1.00 3.04 14.19
N PRO A 29 -1.14 4.35 13.91
CA PRO A 29 -0.22 5.06 13.03
C PRO A 29 1.25 4.94 13.48
N ALA A 30 1.52 4.79 14.78
CA ALA A 30 2.89 4.62 15.28
C ALA A 30 3.52 3.28 14.90
N GLU A 31 2.72 2.29 14.52
CA GLU A 31 3.19 0.98 14.03
C GLU A 31 3.44 0.95 12.52
N VAL A 32 3.01 1.98 11.79
CA VAL A 32 3.24 2.08 10.35
C VAL A 32 4.70 2.51 10.10
N PRO A 33 5.50 1.72 9.38
CA PRO A 33 6.86 2.14 9.05
C PRO A 33 6.84 3.42 8.21
N GLU A 34 7.75 4.35 8.48
CA GLU A 34 7.85 5.66 7.80
C GLU A 34 7.81 5.55 6.27
N GLU A 35 8.47 4.53 5.70
CA GLU A 35 8.45 4.28 4.26
C GLU A 35 7.05 3.90 3.75
N ILE A 36 6.31 3.08 4.50
CA ILE A 36 4.94 2.69 4.13
C ILE A 36 4.00 3.88 4.27
N GLU A 37 4.14 4.69 5.33
CA GLU A 37 3.41 5.94 5.47
C GLU A 37 3.68 6.86 4.29
N SER A 38 4.95 7.10 3.95
CA SER A 38 5.37 7.98 2.86
C SER A 38 4.79 7.56 1.50
N ILE A 39 4.88 6.27 1.16
CA ILE A 39 4.28 5.73 -0.08
C ILE A 39 2.76 5.90 -0.05
N THR A 40 2.13 5.58 1.09
CA THR A 40 0.68 5.66 1.26
C THR A 40 0.20 7.10 1.10
N ARG A 41 0.82 8.07 1.77
CA ARG A 41 0.51 9.50 1.61
C ARG A 41 0.76 9.98 0.18
N GLY A 42 1.83 9.51 -0.45
CA GLY A 42 2.12 9.80 -1.85
C GLY A 42 0.99 9.42 -2.81
N LEU A 43 0.28 8.32 -2.53
CA LEU A 43 -0.88 7.90 -3.33
C LEU A 43 -2.08 8.86 -3.26
N ALA A 44 -2.10 9.80 -2.30
CA ALA A 44 -3.12 10.84 -2.17
C ALA A 44 -2.73 12.17 -2.85
N GLY A 45 -1.44 12.39 -3.07
CA GLY A 45 -0.89 13.66 -3.53
C GLY A 45 -1.00 13.87 -5.05
N GLU A 46 -0.61 15.06 -5.50
CA GLU A 46 -0.63 15.44 -6.93
C GLU A 46 0.31 14.62 -7.82
N GLN A 47 1.35 14.02 -7.23
CA GLN A 47 2.36 13.22 -7.93
C GLN A 47 2.48 11.83 -7.30
N PRO A 48 1.48 10.96 -7.50
CA PRO A 48 1.48 9.63 -6.93
C PRO A 48 2.63 8.75 -7.49
N PRO A 49 3.13 7.78 -6.71
CA PRO A 49 4.20 6.89 -7.15
C PRO A 49 3.85 6.16 -8.45
N THR A 50 4.73 6.23 -9.45
CA THR A 50 4.51 5.64 -10.78
C THR A 50 5.15 4.26 -10.95
N ASN A 51 5.99 3.84 -10.02
CA ASN A 51 6.57 2.50 -10.01
C ASN A 51 5.62 1.52 -9.30
N PRO A 52 4.99 0.56 -10.01
CA PRO A 52 4.01 -0.34 -9.41
C PRO A 52 4.58 -1.22 -8.29
N LEU A 53 5.88 -1.53 -8.31
CA LEU A 53 6.50 -2.33 -7.24
C LEU A 53 6.60 -1.55 -5.92
N VAL A 54 6.80 -0.23 -5.99
CA VAL A 54 6.78 0.64 -4.80
C VAL A 54 5.37 0.69 -4.21
N VAL A 55 4.35 0.79 -5.07
CA VAL A 55 2.95 0.79 -4.64
C VAL A 55 2.56 -0.55 -4.01
N LEU A 56 2.97 -1.66 -4.61
CA LEU A 56 2.70 -3.01 -4.10
C LEU A 56 3.39 -3.29 -2.75
N LYS A 57 4.50 -2.60 -2.45
CA LYS A 57 5.13 -2.67 -1.13
C LYS A 57 4.21 -2.14 -0.04
N ALA A 58 3.58 -0.98 -0.26
CA ALA A 58 2.57 -0.43 0.65
C ALA A 58 1.32 -1.33 0.69
N ALA A 59 0.83 -1.79 -0.47
CA ALA A 59 -0.32 -2.69 -0.53
C ALA A 59 -0.11 -3.95 0.32
N ARG A 60 1.06 -4.59 0.22
CA ARG A 60 1.39 -5.77 1.01
C ARG A 60 1.30 -5.50 2.50
N TRP A 61 1.80 -4.36 2.97
CA TRP A 61 1.76 -4.00 4.38
C TRP A 61 0.31 -3.83 4.86
N TRP A 62 -0.50 -3.03 4.15
CA TRP A 62 -1.92 -2.81 4.51
C TRP A 62 -2.76 -4.08 4.44
N TYR A 63 -2.43 -5.02 3.55
CA TYR A 63 -3.09 -6.32 3.52
C TYR A 63 -2.76 -7.17 4.76
N ILE A 64 -1.52 -7.14 5.23
CA ILE A 64 -1.10 -7.99 6.35
C ILE A 64 -1.51 -7.37 7.69
N HIS A 65 -1.33 -6.06 7.85
CA HIS A 65 -1.45 -5.36 9.14
C HIS A 65 -2.75 -4.56 9.28
N GLY A 66 -3.40 -4.22 8.17
CA GLY A 66 -4.71 -3.56 8.17
C GLY A 66 -5.86 -4.55 8.07
N LYS A 67 -6.94 -4.13 7.43
CA LYS A 67 -8.18 -4.92 7.26
C LYS A 67 -8.11 -5.97 6.14
N GLY A 68 -6.91 -6.36 5.71
CA GLY A 68 -6.75 -7.31 4.61
C GLY A 68 -7.27 -6.77 3.28
N GLY A 69 -7.98 -7.60 2.52
CA GLY A 69 -8.53 -7.24 1.21
C GLY A 69 -9.57 -6.12 1.23
N THR A 70 -10.08 -5.74 2.40
CA THR A 70 -11.06 -4.67 2.59
C THR A 70 -10.45 -3.39 3.16
N ASP A 71 -9.14 -3.35 3.37
CA ASP A 71 -8.46 -2.13 3.83
C ASP A 71 -8.47 -1.06 2.72
N PRO A 72 -8.95 0.18 2.98
CA PRO A 72 -9.01 1.21 1.95
C PRO A 72 -7.65 1.57 1.34
N ALA A 73 -6.57 1.55 2.13
CA ALA A 73 -5.23 1.81 1.60
C ALA A 73 -4.73 0.67 0.72
N PHE A 74 -5.05 -0.58 1.07
CA PHE A 74 -4.80 -1.73 0.20
C PHE A 74 -5.60 -1.62 -1.12
N GLN A 75 -6.91 -1.37 -1.03
CA GLN A 75 -7.80 -1.33 -2.19
C GLN A 75 -7.41 -0.21 -3.16
N TRP A 76 -7.04 0.96 -2.65
CA TRP A 76 -6.57 2.07 -3.47
C TRP A 76 -5.21 1.77 -4.11
N ALA A 77 -4.26 1.19 -3.38
CA ALA A 77 -2.97 0.80 -3.94
C ALA A 77 -3.11 -0.21 -5.10
N ILE A 78 -4.02 -1.20 -4.98
CA ILE A 78 -4.30 -2.14 -6.07
C ILE A 78 -4.98 -1.45 -7.26
N GLU A 79 -5.93 -0.57 -7.00
CA GLU A 79 -6.61 0.21 -8.04
C GLU A 79 -5.65 1.13 -8.79
N TRP A 80 -4.71 1.74 -8.07
CA TRP A 80 -3.66 2.56 -8.67
C TRP A 80 -2.69 1.73 -9.52
N VAL A 81 -2.27 0.54 -9.05
CA VAL A 81 -1.45 -0.38 -9.86
C VAL A 81 -2.20 -0.83 -11.11
N ARG A 82 -3.51 -1.11 -11.01
CA ARG A 82 -4.36 -1.41 -12.17
C ARG A 82 -4.33 -0.26 -13.17
N HIS A 83 -4.52 0.98 -12.71
CA HIS A 83 -4.42 2.17 -13.55
C HIS A 83 -3.06 2.28 -14.25
N LEU A 84 -1.95 2.13 -13.52
CA LEU A 84 -0.60 2.16 -14.09
C LEU A 84 -0.39 1.08 -15.17
N ALA A 85 -1.00 -0.10 -15.01
CA ALA A 85 -0.85 -1.22 -15.93
C ALA A 85 -1.75 -1.14 -17.16
N THR A 86 -2.94 -0.53 -17.04
CA THR A 86 -3.96 -0.55 -18.10
C THR A 86 -4.29 0.82 -18.67
N ASP A 87 -3.69 1.88 -18.14
CA ASP A 87 -3.99 3.29 -18.45
C ASP A 87 -5.49 3.63 -18.38
N THR A 88 -6.23 2.86 -17.57
CA THR A 88 -7.66 3.04 -17.39
C THR A 88 -7.89 3.95 -16.19
N PRO A 89 -8.83 4.91 -16.26
CA PRO A 89 -9.13 5.80 -15.14
C PRO A 89 -9.38 5.03 -13.83
N SER A 90 -8.86 5.58 -12.74
CA SER A 90 -9.05 5.04 -11.39
C SER A 90 -10.45 5.35 -10.86
N ASP A 91 -10.95 4.47 -10.01
CA ASP A 91 -12.23 4.60 -9.30
C ASP A 91 -12.20 5.76 -8.28
N VAL A 92 -12.97 6.81 -8.55
CA VAL A 92 -13.07 8.01 -7.70
C VAL A 92 -13.67 7.69 -6.33
N GLU A 93 -14.62 6.74 -6.24
CA GLU A 93 -15.23 6.38 -4.96
C GLU A 93 -14.23 5.68 -4.05
N ARG A 94 -13.35 4.85 -4.62
CA ARG A 94 -12.23 4.25 -3.87
C ARG A 94 -11.21 5.28 -3.44
N PHE A 95 -10.96 6.28 -4.27
CA PHE A 95 -10.06 7.38 -3.90
C PHE A 95 -10.63 8.18 -2.72
N ASP A 96 -11.91 8.53 -2.75
CA ASP A 96 -12.54 9.28 -1.67
C ASP A 96 -12.57 8.47 -0.36
N ALA A 97 -12.88 7.17 -0.42
CA ALA A 97 -12.83 6.27 0.72
C ALA A 97 -11.40 6.14 1.29
N PHE A 98 -10.39 6.13 0.43
CA PHE A 98 -8.99 6.13 0.82
C PHE A 98 -8.60 7.42 1.55
N LEU A 99 -9.01 8.60 1.06
CA LEU A 99 -8.74 9.87 1.74
C LEU A 99 -9.41 9.95 3.12
N GLU A 100 -10.64 9.45 3.26
CA GLU A 100 -11.32 9.34 4.57
C GLU A 100 -10.54 8.45 5.53
N TYR A 101 -10.02 7.36 5.01
CA TYR A 101 -9.26 6.42 5.79
C TYR A 101 -7.95 7.02 6.29
N LEU A 102 -7.21 7.75 5.46
CA LEU A 102 -5.96 8.41 5.87
C LEU A 102 -6.18 9.42 7.00
N VAL A 103 -7.30 10.15 6.98
CA VAL A 103 -7.68 11.04 8.09
C VAL A 103 -8.00 10.22 9.35
N THR A 104 -8.75 9.12 9.19
CA THR A 104 -9.14 8.25 10.33
C THR A 104 -7.94 7.60 11.01
N VAL A 105 -6.92 7.18 10.25
CA VAL A 105 -5.69 6.59 10.78
C VAL A 105 -4.72 7.67 11.30
N GLY A 106 -5.00 8.96 11.07
CA GLY A 106 -4.22 10.07 11.62
C GLY A 106 -3.02 10.49 10.76
N PHE A 107 -2.99 10.13 9.47
CA PHE A 107 -1.95 10.61 8.55
C PHE A 107 -2.15 12.06 8.13
N ALA A 108 -3.35 12.61 8.33
CA ALA A 108 -3.67 14.02 8.13
C ALA A 108 -4.85 14.44 9.01
N ASP A 109 -4.90 15.72 9.38
CA ASP A 109 -6.01 16.30 10.15
C ASP A 109 -7.29 16.40 9.30
N GLU A 110 -7.15 16.62 7.98
CA GLU A 110 -8.26 16.74 7.04
C GLU A 110 -7.85 16.28 5.63
N LYS A 111 -8.84 15.93 4.79
CA LYS A 111 -8.60 15.51 3.40
C LYS A 111 -7.85 16.56 2.58
N ALA A 112 -8.07 17.84 2.87
CA ALA A 112 -7.44 18.93 2.15
C ALA A 112 -5.92 18.99 2.36
N ALA A 113 -5.42 18.50 3.48
CA ALA A 113 -3.99 18.44 3.79
C ALA A 113 -3.25 17.27 3.09
N LEU A 114 -3.98 16.39 2.40
CA LEU A 114 -3.45 15.26 1.65
C LEU A 114 -3.15 15.59 0.17
N ARG A 115 -3.63 16.74 -0.32
CA ARG A 115 -3.41 17.24 -1.68
C ARG A 115 -2.30 18.27 -1.67
#